data_AF-A0A4U3FGJ3-F1
#
_entry.id   AF-A0A4U3FGJ3-F1
#
_cell.length_a   1.000
_cell.length_b   1.000
_cell.length_c   1.000
_cell.angle_alpha   90.00
_cell.angle_beta   90.00
_cell.angle_gamma   90.00
#
_symmetry.space_group_name_H-M   'P 1'
#
loop_
_entity.id
_entity.type
_entity.pdbx_description
1 polymer ?
#
loop_
_entity_poly.entity_id
_entity_poly.type
_entity_poly.pdbx_seq_one_letter_code
_entity_poly.pdbx_strand_id
1 'polypeptide(L)'
;MLNLTSTKWELLHGPYGNGGHIPSLITSLQQHYDQEQANELYYEELYHQNTIYPSTYVSVPYLVQMALEASDLQTQLDIYIVCGMFEAWNELPIGEDTHEPSKEWYDYFTDLDTEEVVDVYQSYQQSILRLESVLDKIITQIYEVEESEKIHLLAAIAALQGYRHWAKCFLMYSDGEEYIGACPNCDQDLYIWTDQNSELTEWRAYPTDPVMNIEANYQKIRPDAEYQNQEDLKWLYTYMTSLQMTYRVTQLAYLGGKVNCPHCSDDISIREALLKNIF
;
A
#
# COMPACT_ATOMS: atom_id res chain seq x y z
N MET A 1 -18.32 -0.64 -16.65
CA MET A 1 -16.93 -1.11 -16.84
C MET A 1 -16.68 -1.40 -18.30
N LEU A 2 -15.51 -1.01 -18.82
CA LEU A 2 -15.13 -1.25 -20.21
C LEU A 2 -15.05 -2.75 -20.52
N ASN A 3 -15.83 -3.22 -21.49
CA ASN A 3 -15.90 -4.65 -21.84
C ASN A 3 -14.54 -5.24 -22.28
N LEU A 4 -14.19 -6.45 -21.82
CA LEU A 4 -12.95 -7.17 -22.18
C LEU A 4 -12.78 -7.40 -23.70
N THR A 5 -13.85 -7.40 -24.48
CA THR A 5 -13.80 -7.55 -25.95
C THR A 5 -13.67 -6.23 -26.70
N SER A 6 -13.63 -5.09 -25.99
CA SER A 6 -13.51 -3.77 -26.60
C SER A 6 -12.12 -3.57 -27.21
N THR A 7 -12.04 -3.03 -28.43
CA THR A 7 -10.76 -2.63 -29.02
C THR A 7 -10.14 -1.42 -28.32
N LYS A 8 -10.90 -0.74 -27.43
CA LYS A 8 -10.42 0.44 -26.69
C LYS A 8 -9.34 0.11 -25.66
N TRP A 9 -9.15 -1.16 -25.30
CA TRP A 9 -8.00 -1.58 -24.50
C TRP A 9 -6.65 -1.25 -25.16
N GLU A 10 -6.60 -1.18 -26.50
CA GLU A 10 -5.40 -0.75 -27.23
C GLU A 10 -5.07 0.74 -27.04
N LEU A 11 -6.05 1.54 -26.61
CA LEU A 11 -5.89 2.96 -26.30
C LEU A 11 -5.43 3.19 -24.86
N LEU A 12 -5.55 2.17 -23.99
CA LEU A 12 -5.09 2.24 -22.61
C LEU A 12 -3.60 1.89 -22.59
N HIS A 13 -2.82 2.68 -21.88
CA HIS A 13 -1.41 2.41 -21.71
C HIS A 13 -1.13 1.69 -20.39
N GLY A 14 -0.09 0.86 -20.38
CA GLY A 14 0.57 0.27 -19.21
C GLY A 14 2.06 0.64 -19.17
N PRO A 15 2.88 0.00 -18.31
CA PRO A 15 4.30 0.29 -18.18
C PRO A 15 5.10 0.18 -19.49
N TYR A 16 4.74 -0.77 -20.35
CA TYR A 16 5.51 -1.14 -21.54
C TYR A 16 4.81 -0.82 -22.87
N GLY A 17 3.72 -0.05 -22.87
CA GLY A 17 3.04 0.37 -24.09
C GLY A 17 1.53 0.24 -24.01
N ASN A 18 0.90 -0.31 -25.06
CA ASN A 18 -0.55 -0.49 -25.10
C ASN A 18 -1.01 -1.68 -24.24
N GLY A 19 -2.25 -1.63 -23.75
CA GLY A 19 -2.87 -2.65 -22.91
C GLY A 19 -3.76 -3.63 -23.67
N GLY A 20 -3.58 -3.78 -24.99
CA GLY A 20 -4.49 -4.60 -25.82
C GLY A 20 -4.52 -6.08 -25.47
N HIS A 21 -3.45 -6.61 -24.87
CA HIS A 21 -3.35 -8.01 -24.43
C HIS A 21 -3.88 -8.27 -23.02
N ILE A 22 -4.02 -7.24 -22.19
CA ILE A 22 -4.49 -7.34 -20.79
C ILE A 22 -5.83 -8.08 -20.66
N PRO A 23 -6.85 -7.85 -21.52
CA PRO A 23 -8.10 -8.61 -21.45
C PRO A 23 -7.93 -10.12 -21.58
N SER A 24 -6.94 -10.58 -22.35
CA SER A 24 -6.67 -12.01 -22.50
C SER A 24 -6.08 -12.61 -21.22
N LEU A 25 -5.20 -11.88 -20.54
CA LEU A 25 -4.66 -12.26 -19.23
C LEU A 25 -5.77 -12.33 -18.17
N ILE A 26 -6.61 -11.30 -18.09
CA ILE A 26 -7.76 -11.28 -17.17
C ILE A 26 -8.71 -12.45 -17.46
N THR A 27 -9.04 -12.69 -18.73
CA THR A 27 -9.94 -13.79 -19.11
C THR A 27 -9.36 -15.15 -18.74
N SER A 28 -8.05 -15.33 -18.89
CA SER A 28 -7.34 -16.55 -18.49
C SER A 28 -7.44 -16.77 -16.98
N LEU A 29 -7.11 -15.75 -16.18
CA LEU A 29 -7.18 -15.81 -14.72
C LEU A 29 -8.61 -16.06 -14.20
N GLN A 30 -9.63 -15.50 -14.85
CA GLN A 30 -11.03 -15.75 -14.53
C GLN A 30 -11.43 -17.22 -14.72
N GLN A 31 -10.82 -17.92 -15.67
CA GLN A 31 -11.09 -19.35 -15.90
C GLN A 31 -10.29 -20.24 -14.95
N HIS A 32 -9.03 -19.87 -14.73
CA HIS A 32 -8.11 -20.57 -13.84
C HIS A 32 -7.10 -19.58 -13.27
N TYR A 33 -7.22 -19.30 -11.98
CA TYR A 33 -6.26 -18.43 -11.31
C TYR A 33 -4.92 -19.14 -11.21
N ASP A 34 -3.91 -18.54 -11.81
CA ASP A 34 -2.51 -18.99 -11.81
C ASP A 34 -1.63 -17.86 -11.27
N GLN A 35 -0.77 -18.19 -10.30
CA GLN A 35 0.01 -17.18 -9.59
C GLN A 35 1.04 -16.48 -10.48
N GLU A 36 1.68 -17.21 -11.39
CA GLU A 36 2.72 -16.66 -12.25
C GLU A 36 2.11 -15.67 -13.24
N GLN A 37 0.99 -16.06 -13.86
CA GLN A 37 0.21 -15.18 -14.72
C GLN A 37 -0.39 -13.98 -13.96
N ALA A 38 -0.84 -14.18 -12.72
CA ALA A 38 -1.33 -13.09 -11.88
C ALA A 38 -0.22 -12.08 -11.58
N ASN A 39 0.99 -12.55 -11.25
CA ASN A 39 2.15 -11.69 -11.01
C ASN A 39 2.56 -10.91 -12.26
N GLU A 40 2.56 -11.55 -13.44
CA GLU A 40 2.80 -10.86 -14.72
C GLU A 40 1.77 -9.73 -14.92
N LEU A 41 0.47 -10.02 -14.75
CA LEU A 41 -0.56 -9.00 -14.86
C LEU A 41 -0.34 -7.87 -13.84
N TYR A 42 -0.12 -8.19 -12.58
CA TYR A 42 -0.07 -7.21 -11.50
C TYR A 42 1.16 -6.32 -11.56
N TYR A 43 2.35 -6.90 -11.74
CA TYR A 43 3.63 -6.20 -11.56
C TYR A 43 4.33 -5.83 -12.86
N GLU A 44 3.84 -6.30 -14.02
CA GLU A 44 4.40 -5.93 -15.33
C GLU A 44 3.40 -5.15 -16.20
N GLU A 45 2.10 -5.35 -16.03
CA GLU A 45 1.09 -4.75 -16.91
C GLU A 45 0.23 -3.66 -16.25
N LEU A 46 -0.01 -3.79 -14.94
CA LEU A 46 -0.90 -2.88 -14.18
C LEU A 46 -0.16 -1.98 -13.20
N TYR A 47 1.05 -2.32 -12.79
CA TYR A 47 1.80 -1.52 -11.85
C TYR A 47 3.29 -1.74 -12.03
N HIS A 48 4.06 -0.67 -12.05
CA HIS A 48 5.52 -0.76 -12.11
C HIS A 48 6.13 0.48 -11.43
N GLN A 49 7.19 0.27 -10.64
CA GLN A 49 7.92 1.35 -9.96
C GLN A 49 7.01 2.38 -9.27
N ASN A 50 6.07 1.91 -8.44
CA ASN A 50 5.17 2.78 -7.66
C ASN A 50 4.22 3.65 -8.51
N THR A 51 3.97 3.24 -9.76
CA THR A 51 3.07 3.93 -10.70
C THR A 51 1.95 3.00 -11.14
N ILE A 52 0.72 3.52 -11.17
CA ILE A 52 -0.43 2.87 -11.82
C ILE A 52 -0.82 3.59 -13.10
N TYR A 53 -1.49 2.89 -14.00
CA TYR A 53 -1.71 3.28 -15.39
C TYR A 53 -3.19 3.29 -15.76
N PRO A 54 -3.60 3.88 -16.91
CA PRO A 54 -4.97 3.78 -17.41
C PRO A 54 -5.50 2.33 -17.43
N SER A 55 -4.66 1.37 -17.83
CA SER A 55 -5.01 -0.06 -17.81
C SER A 55 -5.36 -0.58 -16.42
N THR A 56 -4.73 -0.06 -15.36
CA THR A 56 -4.96 -0.44 -13.95
C THR A 56 -6.38 -0.14 -13.53
N TYR A 57 -6.83 1.10 -13.73
CA TYR A 57 -8.17 1.53 -13.34
C TYR A 57 -9.27 0.71 -14.03
N VAL A 58 -9.06 0.36 -15.29
CA VAL A 58 -10.02 -0.42 -16.07
C VAL A 58 -9.98 -1.90 -15.69
N SER A 59 -8.85 -2.40 -15.20
CA SER A 59 -8.68 -3.80 -14.79
C SER A 59 -9.21 -4.10 -13.40
N VAL A 60 -9.12 -3.16 -12.45
CA VAL A 60 -9.55 -3.37 -11.04
C VAL A 60 -10.97 -3.92 -10.90
N PRO A 61 -12.00 -3.47 -11.65
CA PRO A 61 -13.33 -4.05 -11.56
C PRO A 61 -13.40 -5.55 -11.83
N TYR A 62 -12.55 -6.03 -12.76
CA TYR A 62 -12.45 -7.46 -13.06
C TYR A 62 -11.71 -8.22 -11.98
N LEU A 63 -10.64 -7.64 -11.43
CA LEU A 63 -9.92 -8.22 -10.29
C LEU A 63 -10.84 -8.38 -9.08
N VAL A 64 -11.53 -7.32 -8.69
CA VAL A 64 -12.47 -7.36 -7.56
C VAL A 64 -13.58 -8.38 -7.79
N GLN A 65 -14.12 -8.49 -9.02
CA GLN A 65 -15.10 -9.52 -9.33
C GLN A 65 -14.54 -10.94 -9.12
N MET A 66 -13.30 -11.21 -9.55
CA MET A 66 -12.63 -12.48 -9.31
C MET A 66 -12.49 -12.78 -7.81
N ALA A 67 -12.06 -11.80 -7.00
CA ALA A 67 -11.95 -11.99 -5.55
C ALA A 67 -13.30 -12.30 -4.89
N LEU A 68 -14.38 -11.66 -5.33
CA LEU A 68 -15.71 -11.87 -4.78
C LEU A 68 -16.25 -13.28 -5.09
N GLU A 69 -15.93 -13.80 -6.27
CA GLU A 69 -16.34 -15.13 -6.77
C GLU A 69 -15.41 -16.26 -6.34
N ALA A 70 -14.16 -15.94 -5.98
CA ALA A 70 -13.17 -16.91 -5.56
C ALA A 70 -13.62 -17.73 -4.34
N SER A 71 -13.34 -19.02 -4.39
CA SER A 71 -13.65 -19.97 -3.32
C SER A 71 -12.50 -20.20 -2.35
N ASP A 72 -11.27 -19.89 -2.75
CA ASP A 72 -10.06 -20.04 -1.95
C ASP A 72 -9.58 -18.70 -1.38
N LEU A 73 -8.91 -18.79 -0.22
CA LEU A 73 -8.40 -17.63 0.50
C LEU A 73 -7.26 -16.93 -0.23
N GLN A 74 -6.38 -17.68 -0.90
CA GLN A 74 -5.19 -17.09 -1.53
C GLN A 74 -5.56 -16.12 -2.66
N THR A 75 -6.47 -16.53 -3.55
CA THR A 75 -6.96 -15.65 -4.63
C THR A 75 -7.61 -14.38 -4.08
N GLN A 76 -8.40 -14.51 -3.00
CA GLN A 76 -9.01 -13.36 -2.33
C GLN A 76 -7.95 -12.43 -1.74
N LEU A 77 -6.95 -13.00 -1.07
CA LEU A 77 -5.87 -12.28 -0.40
C LEU A 77 -5.00 -11.54 -1.41
N ASP A 78 -4.52 -12.21 -2.45
CA ASP A 78 -3.68 -11.64 -3.50
C ASP A 78 -4.34 -10.42 -4.15
N ILE A 79 -5.60 -10.59 -4.58
CA ILE A 79 -6.33 -9.54 -5.27
C ILE A 79 -6.61 -8.37 -4.32
N TYR A 80 -6.96 -8.65 -3.06
CA TYR A 80 -7.17 -7.60 -2.07
C TYR A 80 -5.89 -6.79 -1.84
N ILE A 81 -4.75 -7.48 -1.67
CA ILE A 81 -3.44 -6.87 -1.49
C ILE A 81 -3.07 -6.00 -2.70
N VAL A 82 -3.19 -6.54 -3.92
CA VAL A 82 -2.78 -5.80 -5.12
C VAL A 82 -3.68 -4.57 -5.36
N CYS A 83 -5.00 -4.68 -5.13
CA CYS A 83 -5.90 -3.53 -5.25
C CYS A 83 -5.57 -2.46 -4.21
N GLY A 84 -5.25 -2.86 -2.97
CA GLY A 84 -4.79 -1.92 -1.95
C GLY A 84 -3.44 -1.28 -2.30
N MET A 85 -2.52 -2.02 -2.91
CA MET A 85 -1.27 -1.46 -3.43
C MET A 85 -1.54 -0.40 -4.52
N PHE A 86 -2.46 -0.67 -5.45
CA PHE A 86 -2.85 0.32 -6.45
C PHE A 86 -3.42 1.59 -5.80
N GLU A 87 -4.28 1.44 -4.79
CA GLU A 87 -4.84 2.58 -4.03
C GLU A 87 -3.80 3.37 -3.23
N ALA A 88 -2.75 2.70 -2.74
CA ALA A 88 -1.66 3.38 -2.03
C ALA A 88 -0.93 4.38 -2.95
N TRP A 89 -0.84 4.06 -4.25
CA TRP A 89 -0.17 4.84 -5.28
C TRP A 89 -1.12 5.54 -6.24
N ASN A 90 -2.42 5.56 -5.93
CA ASN A 90 -3.42 6.25 -6.73
C ASN A 90 -3.32 7.76 -6.52
N GLU A 91 -2.99 8.47 -7.60
CA GLU A 91 -2.90 9.93 -7.63
C GLU A 91 -4.19 10.61 -8.09
N LEU A 92 -5.12 9.85 -8.71
CA LEU A 92 -6.39 10.39 -9.14
C LEU A 92 -7.36 10.46 -7.96
N PRO A 93 -8.00 11.62 -7.73
CA PRO A 93 -8.91 11.77 -6.60
C PRO A 93 -10.17 10.92 -6.82
N ILE A 94 -10.58 10.22 -5.76
CA ILE A 94 -11.85 9.49 -5.70
C ILE A 94 -12.62 10.07 -4.53
N GLY A 95 -13.66 10.84 -4.82
CA GLY A 95 -14.59 11.30 -3.78
C GLY A 95 -15.44 10.14 -3.29
N GLU A 96 -15.69 10.08 -1.97
CA GLU A 96 -16.53 9.03 -1.36
C GLU A 96 -18.01 9.11 -1.78
N ASP A 97 -18.47 10.27 -2.29
CA ASP A 97 -19.87 10.53 -2.64
C ASP A 97 -20.08 11.19 -4.03
N THR A 98 -19.02 11.33 -4.81
CA THR A 98 -19.12 11.96 -6.14
C THR A 98 -19.47 10.92 -7.19
N HIS A 99 -20.56 11.15 -7.91
CA HIS A 99 -20.95 10.32 -9.06
C HIS A 99 -20.25 10.77 -10.36
N GLU A 100 -19.56 11.91 -10.31
CA GLU A 100 -18.89 12.52 -11.46
C GLU A 100 -17.36 12.53 -11.24
N PRO A 101 -16.56 12.16 -12.26
CA PRO A 101 -15.12 12.29 -12.23
C PRO A 101 -14.68 13.75 -12.11
N SER A 102 -13.55 13.98 -11.45
CA SER A 102 -12.91 15.29 -11.46
C SER A 102 -12.25 15.59 -12.81
N LYS A 103 -11.75 16.83 -13.00
CA LYS A 103 -11.06 17.22 -14.24
C LYS A 103 -9.82 16.36 -14.51
N GLU A 104 -9.11 15.99 -13.45
CA GLU A 104 -7.91 15.16 -13.49
C GLU A 104 -8.18 13.81 -14.18
N TRP A 105 -9.35 13.20 -13.97
CA TRP A 105 -9.72 11.96 -14.67
C TRP A 105 -9.84 12.16 -16.18
N TYR A 106 -10.49 13.24 -16.61
CA TYR A 106 -10.62 13.53 -18.05
C TYR A 106 -9.28 13.92 -18.68
N ASP A 107 -8.43 14.65 -17.95
CA ASP A 107 -7.08 15.00 -18.40
C ASP A 107 -6.17 13.76 -18.47
N TYR A 108 -6.43 12.73 -17.65
CA TYR A 108 -5.68 11.49 -17.62
C TYR A 108 -6.09 10.50 -18.71
N PHE A 109 -7.39 10.39 -18.99
CA PHE A 109 -7.95 9.50 -20.01
C PHE A 109 -8.26 10.25 -21.32
N THR A 110 -7.22 10.74 -22.00
CA THR A 110 -7.37 11.58 -23.20
C THR A 110 -7.94 10.86 -24.42
N ASP A 111 -7.77 9.54 -24.49
CA ASP A 111 -8.16 8.72 -25.64
C ASP A 111 -9.55 8.08 -25.49
N LEU A 112 -10.20 8.29 -24.34
CA LEU A 112 -11.58 7.86 -24.07
C LEU A 112 -12.54 9.03 -24.24
N ASP A 113 -13.79 8.74 -24.61
CA ASP A 113 -14.82 9.75 -24.59
C ASP A 113 -15.33 10.05 -23.17
N THR A 114 -16.09 11.14 -23.01
CA THR A 114 -16.58 11.59 -21.69
C THR A 114 -17.42 10.54 -20.97
N GLU A 115 -18.27 9.80 -21.69
CA GLU A 115 -19.15 8.79 -21.10
C GLU A 115 -18.32 7.59 -20.58
N GLU A 116 -17.26 7.26 -21.30
CA GLU A 116 -16.34 6.20 -20.91
C GLU A 116 -15.48 6.54 -19.71
N VAL A 117 -14.97 7.77 -19.62
CA VAL A 117 -14.25 8.21 -18.42
C VAL A 117 -15.16 8.12 -17.19
N VAL A 118 -16.44 8.50 -17.33
CA VAL A 118 -17.44 8.35 -16.27
C VAL A 118 -17.65 6.88 -15.91
N ASP A 119 -17.79 5.98 -16.89
CA ASP A 119 -17.96 4.54 -16.65
C ASP A 119 -16.73 3.92 -15.95
N VAL A 120 -15.51 4.28 -16.37
CA VAL A 120 -14.26 3.81 -15.73
C VAL A 120 -14.19 4.28 -14.29
N TYR A 121 -14.40 5.57 -14.05
CA TYR A 121 -14.39 6.16 -12.71
C TYR A 121 -15.40 5.47 -11.77
N GLN A 122 -16.66 5.36 -12.20
CA GLN A 122 -17.71 4.75 -11.39
C GLN A 122 -17.43 3.26 -11.16
N SER A 123 -17.00 2.53 -12.19
CA SER A 123 -16.70 1.11 -12.07
C SER A 123 -15.55 0.85 -11.10
N TYR A 124 -14.52 1.69 -11.15
CA TYR A 124 -13.37 1.62 -10.24
C TYR A 124 -13.79 1.91 -8.80
N GLN A 125 -14.43 3.06 -8.55
CA GLN A 125 -14.92 3.47 -7.24
C GLN A 125 -15.83 2.41 -6.60
N GLN A 126 -16.82 1.90 -7.35
CA GLN A 126 -17.72 0.86 -6.84
C GLN A 126 -16.99 -0.45 -6.53
N SER A 127 -15.96 -0.79 -7.30
CA SER A 127 -15.15 -1.98 -7.06
C SER A 127 -14.32 -1.84 -5.78
N ILE A 128 -13.73 -0.67 -5.52
CA ILE A 128 -13.02 -0.40 -4.27
C ILE A 128 -13.94 -0.56 -3.05
N LEU A 129 -15.17 -0.03 -3.11
CA LEU A 129 -16.14 -0.20 -2.03
C LEU A 129 -16.51 -1.67 -1.78
N ARG A 130 -16.58 -2.49 -2.83
CA ARG A 130 -16.94 -3.92 -2.72
C ARG A 130 -15.85 -4.76 -2.03
N LEU A 131 -14.60 -4.29 -2.00
CA LEU A 131 -13.49 -5.00 -1.34
C LEU A 131 -13.70 -5.14 0.17
N GLU A 132 -14.51 -4.29 0.81
CA GLU A 132 -14.87 -4.46 2.23
C GLU A 132 -15.41 -5.87 2.53
N SER A 133 -16.27 -6.39 1.66
CA SER A 133 -16.83 -7.75 1.81
C SER A 133 -15.82 -8.87 1.58
N VAL A 134 -14.73 -8.59 0.85
CA VAL A 134 -13.60 -9.53 0.68
C VAL A 134 -12.74 -9.53 1.95
N LEU A 135 -12.49 -8.36 2.54
CA LEU A 135 -11.74 -8.23 3.79
C LEU A 135 -12.38 -9.04 4.92
N ASP A 136 -13.70 -8.97 5.06
CA ASP A 136 -14.43 -9.73 6.09
C ASP A 136 -14.16 -11.24 5.98
N LYS A 137 -14.14 -11.78 4.75
CA LYS A 137 -13.82 -13.19 4.50
C LYS A 137 -12.36 -13.50 4.85
N ILE A 138 -11.42 -12.64 4.46
CA ILE A 138 -9.99 -12.82 4.72
C ILE A 138 -9.71 -12.84 6.23
N ILE A 139 -10.23 -11.86 6.98
CA ILE A 139 -9.98 -11.73 8.42
C ILE A 139 -10.45 -12.98 9.18
N THR A 140 -11.56 -13.60 8.78
CA THR A 140 -12.06 -14.83 9.44
C THR A 140 -11.14 -16.05 9.27
N GLN A 141 -10.24 -16.03 8.28
CA GLN A 141 -9.35 -17.15 7.95
C GLN A 141 -7.86 -16.76 8.09
N ILE A 142 -7.56 -15.63 8.72
CA ILE A 142 -6.21 -15.04 8.78
C ILE A 142 -5.15 -15.90 9.50
N TYR A 143 -5.57 -16.91 10.26
CA TYR A 143 -4.67 -17.79 10.99
C TYR A 143 -3.82 -18.69 10.06
N GLU A 144 -4.19 -18.82 8.78
CA GLU A 144 -3.47 -19.59 7.76
C GLU A 144 -2.41 -18.75 7.01
N VAL A 145 -2.31 -17.45 7.31
CA VAL A 145 -1.51 -16.48 6.55
C VAL A 145 -0.19 -16.17 7.24
N GLU A 146 0.90 -16.10 6.47
CA GLU A 146 2.26 -15.79 6.94
C GLU A 146 2.39 -14.32 7.41
N GLU A 147 3.35 -14.03 8.28
CA GLU A 147 3.53 -12.68 8.84
C GLU A 147 3.91 -11.63 7.77
N SER A 148 4.70 -12.03 6.77
CA SER A 148 5.07 -11.19 5.63
C SER A 148 3.88 -10.84 4.74
N GLU A 149 2.87 -11.69 4.62
CA GLU A 149 1.65 -11.37 3.88
C GLU A 149 0.71 -10.49 4.71
N LYS A 150 0.67 -10.68 6.03
CA LYS A 150 -0.14 -9.84 6.94
C LYS A 150 0.25 -8.36 6.90
N ILE A 151 1.53 -8.04 6.71
CA ILE A 151 1.96 -6.63 6.57
C ILE A 151 1.48 -6.03 5.24
N HIS A 152 1.49 -6.78 4.15
CA HIS A 152 0.94 -6.34 2.87
C HIS A 152 -0.59 -6.18 2.94
N LEU A 153 -1.29 -7.10 3.64
CA LEU A 153 -2.71 -6.97 3.93
C LEU A 153 -3.01 -5.72 4.76
N LEU A 154 -2.20 -5.44 5.79
CA LEU A 154 -2.34 -4.22 6.60
C LEU A 154 -2.13 -2.95 5.75
N ALA A 155 -1.15 -2.96 4.85
CA ALA A 155 -0.92 -1.87 3.92
C ALA A 155 -2.12 -1.66 2.99
N ALA A 156 -2.70 -2.73 2.47
CA ALA A 156 -3.89 -2.69 1.63
C ALA A 156 -5.11 -2.15 2.37
N ILE A 157 -5.36 -2.60 3.61
CA ILE A 157 -6.41 -2.07 4.48
C ILE A 157 -6.21 -0.56 4.69
N ALA A 158 -4.98 -0.13 4.99
CA ALA A 158 -4.67 1.28 5.18
C ALA A 158 -4.98 2.10 3.93
N ALA A 159 -4.59 1.62 2.74
CA ALA A 159 -4.84 2.32 1.48
C ALA A 159 -6.33 2.45 1.17
N LEU A 160 -7.07 1.35 1.28
CA LEU A 160 -8.51 1.28 0.98
C LEU A 160 -9.36 2.10 1.96
N GLN A 161 -8.85 2.35 3.17
CA GLN A 161 -9.48 3.23 4.17
C GLN A 161 -9.00 4.69 4.10
N GLY A 162 -8.20 5.05 3.09
CA GLY A 162 -7.71 6.42 2.89
C GLY A 162 -6.47 6.78 3.71
N TYR A 163 -5.92 5.87 4.51
CA TYR A 163 -4.64 6.05 5.24
C TYR A 163 -3.43 5.80 4.34
N ARG A 164 -3.39 6.43 3.16
CA ARG A 164 -2.37 6.19 2.11
C ARG A 164 -0.92 6.35 2.59
N HIS A 165 -0.66 7.28 3.50
CA HIS A 165 0.67 7.48 4.06
C HIS A 165 1.16 6.26 4.87
N TRP A 166 0.27 5.65 5.66
CA TRP A 166 0.57 4.41 6.37
C TRP A 166 0.72 3.23 5.40
N ALA A 167 -0.13 3.16 4.37
CA ALA A 167 -0.02 2.14 3.34
C ALA A 167 1.37 2.15 2.67
N LYS A 168 1.82 3.32 2.21
CA LYS A 168 3.16 3.49 1.61
C LYS A 168 4.27 3.14 2.60
N CYS A 169 4.14 3.57 3.86
CA CYS A 169 5.10 3.21 4.91
C CYS A 169 5.24 1.69 5.06
N PHE A 170 4.14 0.95 5.11
CA PHE A 170 4.17 -0.51 5.26
C PHE A 170 4.64 -1.22 3.98
N LEU A 171 4.38 -0.69 2.80
CA LEU A 171 4.90 -1.24 1.54
C LEU A 171 6.41 -1.03 1.39
N MET A 172 6.91 0.15 1.77
CA MET A 172 8.35 0.49 1.67
C MET A 172 9.19 -0.21 2.73
N TYR A 173 8.61 -0.47 3.90
CA TYR A 173 9.31 -1.04 5.07
C TYR A 173 8.60 -2.30 5.57
N SER A 174 8.28 -3.22 4.66
CA SER A 174 7.50 -4.44 4.94
C SER A 174 8.19 -5.38 5.94
N ASP A 175 9.52 -5.47 5.88
CA ASP A 175 10.33 -6.21 6.86
C ASP A 175 10.39 -5.49 8.22
N GLY A 176 10.19 -4.17 8.23
CA GLY A 176 10.27 -3.29 9.41
C GLY A 176 11.53 -3.49 10.25
N GLU A 177 12.62 -3.88 9.59
CA GLU A 177 13.98 -3.94 10.11
C GLU A 177 14.67 -2.57 9.99
N GLU A 178 14.33 -1.85 8.92
CA GLU A 178 14.89 -0.56 8.57
C GLU A 178 13.81 0.40 8.10
N TYR A 179 13.94 1.65 8.51
CA TYR A 179 13.16 2.76 7.99
C TYR A 179 14.09 3.92 7.65
N ILE A 180 13.72 4.70 6.63
CA ILE A 180 14.49 5.88 6.21
C ILE A 180 13.58 7.10 6.28
N GLY A 181 13.84 7.99 7.24
CA GLY A 181 13.15 9.27 7.39
C GLY A 181 14.05 10.45 7.06
N ALA A 182 13.52 11.66 7.17
CA ALA A 182 14.30 12.90 7.10
C ALA A 182 13.97 13.79 8.30
N CYS A 183 14.97 14.45 8.87
CA CYS A 183 14.76 15.35 9.99
C CYS A 183 13.79 16.49 9.60
N PRO A 184 12.73 16.75 10.39
CA PRO A 184 11.81 17.85 10.10
C PRO A 184 12.47 19.24 10.16
N ASN A 185 13.59 19.38 10.88
CA ASN A 185 14.25 20.67 11.13
C ASN A 185 15.48 20.93 10.24
N CYS A 186 16.29 19.91 9.93
CA CYS A 186 17.54 20.08 9.18
C CYS A 186 17.60 19.36 7.83
N ASP A 187 16.51 18.68 7.44
CA ASP A 187 16.35 17.98 6.16
C ASP A 187 17.38 16.87 5.88
N GLN A 188 18.16 16.46 6.88
CA GLN A 188 19.11 15.35 6.74
C GLN A 188 18.41 14.01 6.93
N ASP A 189 18.82 13.02 6.14
CA ASP A 189 18.33 11.64 6.22
C ASP A 189 18.60 11.01 7.59
N LEU A 190 17.70 10.13 8.01
CA LEU A 190 17.73 9.41 9.26
C LEU A 190 17.48 7.93 8.98
N TYR A 191 18.47 7.12 9.28
CA TYR A 191 18.39 5.66 9.14
C TYR A 191 17.96 5.07 10.48
N ILE A 192 16.74 4.54 10.54
CA ILE A 192 16.15 3.98 11.74
C ILE A 192 16.25 2.47 11.68
N TRP A 193 16.94 1.88 12.65
CA TRP A 193 17.13 0.44 12.74
C TRP A 193 16.50 -0.15 13.99
N THR A 194 15.85 -1.29 13.81
CA THR A 194 15.10 -1.99 14.85
C THR A 194 15.89 -3.15 15.48
N ASP A 195 17.05 -3.50 14.89
CA ASP A 195 17.97 -4.60 15.24
C ASP A 195 17.28 -5.85 15.81
N GLN A 196 16.77 -6.69 14.91
CA GLN A 196 16.05 -7.91 15.26
C GLN A 196 16.96 -9.07 15.71
N ASN A 197 18.29 -8.97 15.53
CA ASN A 197 19.24 -10.07 15.71
C ASN A 197 20.16 -9.93 16.92
N SER A 198 20.13 -8.80 17.63
CA SER A 198 20.94 -8.61 18.83
C SER A 198 20.08 -8.44 20.08
N GLU A 199 20.66 -8.67 21.25
CA GLU A 199 20.04 -8.54 22.58
C GLU A 199 19.56 -7.10 22.92
N LEU A 200 19.40 -6.24 21.92
CA LEU A 200 18.99 -4.85 22.04
C LEU A 200 17.47 -4.73 21.96
N THR A 201 16.88 -4.22 23.04
CA THR A 201 15.44 -3.99 23.17
C THR A 201 15.00 -2.61 22.67
N GLU A 202 15.86 -1.87 21.95
CA GLU A 202 15.73 -0.42 21.71
C GLU A 202 16.04 -0.05 20.24
N TRP A 203 15.14 0.71 19.60
CA TRP A 203 15.39 1.25 18.27
C TRP A 203 16.39 2.41 18.29
N ARG A 204 17.10 2.60 17.17
CA ARG A 204 18.16 3.60 17.03
C ARG A 204 18.01 4.38 15.73
N ALA A 205 18.37 5.66 15.77
CA ALA A 205 18.49 6.52 14.59
C ALA A 205 19.96 6.87 14.32
N TYR A 206 20.41 6.64 13.09
CA TYR A 206 21.77 6.85 12.63
C TYR A 206 21.84 8.01 11.63
N PRO A 207 22.94 8.79 11.61
CA PRO A 207 23.13 9.88 10.66
C PRO A 207 23.59 9.42 9.27
N THR A 208 23.96 8.16 9.12
CA THR A 208 24.40 7.53 7.89
C THR A 208 23.97 6.07 7.93
N ASP A 209 23.84 5.45 6.76
CA ASP A 209 23.54 4.02 6.65
C ASP A 209 24.47 3.18 7.55
N PRO A 210 23.94 2.52 8.59
CA PRO A 210 24.74 1.79 9.56
C PRO A 210 25.33 0.49 9.01
N VAL A 211 24.84 -0.05 7.88
CA VAL A 211 25.49 -1.18 7.17
C VAL A 211 26.94 -0.83 6.82
N MET A 212 27.16 0.44 6.47
CA MET A 212 28.46 0.95 6.06
C MET A 212 29.32 1.41 7.24
N ASN A 213 28.72 1.74 8.39
CA ASN A 213 29.43 2.20 9.58
C ASN A 213 28.63 2.03 10.89
N ILE A 214 28.70 0.84 11.48
CA ILE A 214 27.97 0.47 12.71
C ILE A 214 28.40 1.32 13.93
N GLU A 215 29.60 1.92 13.91
CA GLU A 215 30.13 2.76 15.01
C GLU A 215 29.68 4.24 14.93
N ALA A 216 28.77 4.58 14.02
CA ALA A 216 28.25 5.94 13.88
C ALA A 216 27.56 6.46 15.16
N ASN A 217 27.55 7.79 15.35
CA ASN A 217 26.99 8.51 16.49
C ASN A 217 25.45 8.43 16.54
N TYR A 218 24.91 7.24 16.74
CA TYR A 218 23.48 6.99 16.80
C TYR A 218 22.83 7.63 18.02
N GLN A 219 21.52 7.84 17.92
CA GLN A 219 20.68 8.31 19.01
C GLN A 219 19.61 7.26 19.29
N LYS A 220 19.37 6.97 20.58
CA LYS A 220 18.34 6.03 21.00
C LYS A 220 16.96 6.66 20.83
N ILE A 221 16.03 5.89 20.26
CA ILE A 221 14.63 6.33 20.14
C ILE A 221 13.93 6.10 21.48
N ARG A 222 13.24 7.13 21.94
CA ARG A 222 12.39 7.10 23.14
C ARG A 222 10.97 6.69 22.70
N PRO A 223 10.49 5.49 23.07
CA PRO A 223 9.15 5.05 22.68
C PRO A 223 8.07 5.86 23.40
N ASP A 224 6.94 6.04 22.73
CA ASP A 224 5.71 6.58 23.31
C ASP A 224 4.70 5.44 23.52
N ALA A 225 4.58 4.98 24.78
CA ALA A 225 3.69 3.88 25.13
C ALA A 225 2.20 4.21 24.95
N GLU A 226 1.84 5.49 24.92
CA GLU A 226 0.46 5.95 24.74
C GLU A 226 0.12 6.16 23.25
N TYR A 227 1.08 5.99 22.34
CA TYR A 227 0.87 6.23 20.91
C TYR A 227 -0.25 5.38 20.31
N GLN A 228 -0.35 4.11 20.73
CA GLN A 228 -1.44 3.22 20.29
C GLN A 228 -2.85 3.69 20.74
N ASN A 229 -2.93 4.58 21.73
CA ASN A 229 -4.18 5.11 22.26
C ASN A 229 -4.62 6.40 21.53
N GLN A 230 -3.79 6.95 20.64
CA GLN A 230 -4.12 8.09 19.80
C GLN A 230 -5.34 7.77 18.93
N GLU A 231 -6.27 8.72 18.82
CA GLU A 231 -7.54 8.48 18.16
C GLU A 231 -7.41 8.15 16.67
N ASP A 232 -6.45 8.80 15.98
CA ASP A 232 -6.14 8.59 14.57
C ASP A 232 -5.40 7.27 14.28
N LEU A 233 -5.04 6.50 15.32
CA LEU A 233 -4.32 5.22 15.21
C LEU A 233 -5.10 4.03 15.78
N LYS A 234 -6.31 4.25 16.30
CA LYS A 234 -7.18 3.18 16.78
C LYS A 234 -7.40 2.11 15.71
N TRP A 235 -7.61 2.52 14.45
CA TRP A 235 -7.80 1.59 13.33
C TRP A 235 -6.59 0.66 13.17
N LEU A 236 -5.38 1.22 13.24
CA LEU A 236 -4.13 0.47 13.05
C LEU A 236 -3.97 -0.57 14.15
N TYR A 237 -4.17 -0.17 15.41
CA TYR A 237 -4.12 -1.09 16.54
C TYR A 237 -5.18 -2.20 16.42
N THR A 238 -6.41 -1.86 16.03
CA THR A 238 -7.49 -2.83 15.82
C THR A 238 -7.12 -3.87 14.77
N TYR A 239 -6.61 -3.46 13.60
CA TYR A 239 -6.26 -4.41 12.55
C TYR A 239 -5.02 -5.21 12.89
N MET A 240 -3.95 -4.61 13.42
CA MET A 240 -2.76 -5.37 13.82
C MET A 240 -3.08 -6.43 14.88
N THR A 241 -4.01 -6.14 15.80
CA THR A 241 -4.49 -7.11 16.78
C THR A 241 -5.32 -8.22 16.12
N SER A 242 -6.26 -7.87 15.24
CA SER A 242 -7.09 -8.83 14.49
C SER A 242 -6.25 -9.74 13.58
N LEU A 243 -5.17 -9.21 12.99
CA LEU A 243 -4.20 -9.94 12.19
C LEU A 243 -3.16 -10.70 13.03
N GLN A 244 -3.25 -10.63 14.36
CA GLN A 244 -2.36 -11.30 15.33
C GLN A 244 -0.88 -10.89 15.22
N MET A 245 -0.59 -9.67 14.77
CA MET A 245 0.75 -9.13 14.55
C MET A 245 1.39 -8.65 15.85
N THR A 246 1.50 -9.54 16.85
CA THR A 246 1.83 -9.18 18.25
C THR A 246 3.16 -8.44 18.37
N TYR A 247 4.21 -8.90 17.67
CA TYR A 247 5.51 -8.23 17.69
C TYR A 247 5.42 -6.83 17.07
N ARG A 248 4.75 -6.69 15.93
CA ARG A 248 4.56 -5.39 15.26
C ARG A 248 3.75 -4.40 16.09
N VAL A 249 2.77 -4.86 16.88
CA VAL A 249 2.04 -3.98 17.81
C VAL A 249 3.01 -3.33 18.81
N THR A 250 4.02 -4.05 19.28
CA THR A 250 5.04 -3.46 20.19
C THR A 250 5.90 -2.39 19.51
N GLN A 251 6.05 -2.45 18.18
CA GLN A 251 6.82 -1.48 17.40
C GLN A 251 6.10 -0.13 17.25
N LEU A 252 4.77 -0.07 17.44
CA LEU A 252 4.00 1.17 17.33
C LEU A 252 4.51 2.26 18.28
N ALA A 253 4.90 1.89 19.51
CA ALA A 253 5.43 2.85 20.48
C ALA A 253 6.71 3.53 19.97
N TYR A 254 7.53 2.86 19.17
CA TYR A 254 8.72 3.46 18.56
C TYR A 254 8.40 4.33 17.35
N LEU A 255 7.42 3.95 16.52
CA LEU A 255 6.94 4.78 15.41
C LEU A 255 6.33 6.10 15.90
N GLY A 256 5.69 6.08 17.06
CA GLY A 256 5.22 7.28 17.78
C GLY A 256 6.26 8.00 18.62
N GLY A 257 7.46 7.43 18.71
CA GLY A 257 8.50 7.88 19.60
C GLY A 257 9.17 9.17 19.15
N LYS A 258 10.17 9.57 19.95
CA LYS A 258 11.02 10.72 19.68
C LYS A 258 12.49 10.38 19.74
N VAL A 259 13.30 11.15 19.03
CA VAL A 259 14.75 11.02 19.04
C VAL A 259 15.40 12.39 18.95
N ASN A 260 16.59 12.55 19.52
CA ASN A 260 17.40 13.71 19.19
C ASN A 260 18.03 13.45 17.83
N CYS A 261 17.87 14.35 16.86
CA CYS A 261 18.46 14.18 15.54
C CYS A 261 20.00 14.02 15.66
N PRO A 262 20.62 12.96 15.12
CA PRO A 262 22.08 12.79 15.17
C PRO A 262 22.86 13.85 14.37
N HIS A 263 22.19 14.65 13.52
CA HIS A 263 22.79 15.76 12.78
C HIS A 263 22.70 17.11 13.49
N CYS A 264 21.49 17.54 13.88
CA CYS A 264 21.26 18.88 14.47
C CYS A 264 20.98 18.86 15.98
N SER A 265 20.85 17.68 16.60
CA SER A 265 20.52 17.48 18.02
C SER A 265 19.13 17.92 18.48
N ASP A 266 18.27 18.42 17.59
CA ASP A 266 16.89 18.76 17.94
C ASP A 266 16.07 17.52 18.31
N ASP A 267 15.15 17.65 19.27
CA ASP A 267 14.19 16.61 19.62
C ASP A 267 13.07 16.55 18.57
N ILE A 268 12.99 15.44 17.84
CA ILE A 268 12.09 15.26 16.69
C ILE A 268 11.20 14.04 16.85
N SER A 269 10.02 14.07 16.22
CA SER A 269 9.10 12.93 16.13
C SER A 269 9.55 11.95 15.03
N ILE A 270 9.52 10.65 15.34
CA ILE A 270 9.78 9.60 14.34
C ILE A 270 8.70 9.60 13.26
N ARG A 271 7.42 9.71 13.65
CA ARG A 271 6.29 9.82 12.71
C ARG A 271 6.50 10.95 11.71
N GLU A 272 6.82 12.16 12.18
CA GLU A 272 7.06 13.31 11.30
C GLU A 272 8.24 13.07 10.36
N ALA A 273 9.32 12.46 10.87
CA ALA A 273 10.49 12.17 10.07
C ALA A 273 10.22 11.15 8.96
N LEU A 274 9.44 10.10 9.23
CA LEU A 274 9.04 9.10 8.24
C LEU A 274 8.10 9.70 7.19
N LEU A 275 7.11 10.48 7.61
CA LEU A 275 6.16 11.10 6.69
C LEU A 275 6.85 12.02 5.68
N LYS A 276 7.95 12.68 6.06
CA LYS A 276 8.68 13.59 5.18
C LYS A 276 9.30 12.92 3.94
N ASN A 277 9.66 11.63 4.02
CA ASN A 277 10.20 10.87 2.89
C ASN A 277 9.13 10.12 2.08
N ILE A 278 7.90 10.07 2.58
CA ILE A 278 6.76 9.43 1.91
C ILE A 278 6.06 10.42 0.95
N PHE A 279 6.48 11.71 0.95
CA PHE A 279 6.00 12.79 0.09
C PHE A 279 7.08 13.35 -0.84
#